data_AF-A0A9J7BLX0-F1
#
_entry.id   AF-A0A9J7BLX0-F1
#
_cell.length_a   1.000
_cell.length_b   1.000
_cell.length_c   1.000
_cell.angle_alpha   90.00
_cell.angle_beta   90.00
_cell.angle_gamma   90.00
#
_symmetry.space_group_name_H-M   'P 1'
#
loop_
_entity.id
_entity.type
_entity.pdbx_description
1 polymer ?
#
loop_
_entity_poly.entity_id
_entity_poly.type
_entity_poly.pdbx_seq_one_letter_code
_entity_poly.pdbx_strand_id
1 'polypeptide(L)'
;MKSSFTVLAFVFLASLAAGGQTVQPALPAPAAPAQAPMQVAPALPGQSDVPAPTTIPGAIVRASEEAAALPDAVKILTAFQPSDVKFDVDDLMDLLRDKRHEGWVLAAYPDPKTAQPLIGAGFSLDLPERIHLQHDGLNPHPFLEPSSADLWQAAGLEPARLDTILAQFHDRLDAWNKKGFRKQIWSLEPQITEADANALLRIGIIQAAYNAKAYCRNFDRLSASQQMAMTQLVYQMGVNLEQFSTFLGLINRDSVGADGTAAARADAKYWHEVQLSLVQSQWARLYRDRARNVIAMLDPNYVVNPAGAEHSVGRVLPARSRHAHRSTLRKASYSSKRHGATARKRAARTRKD
;
A
#
# COMPACT_ATOMS: atom_id res chain seq x y z
N MET A 1 -31.97 16.97 19.86
CA MET A 1 -31.16 16.92 18.63
C MET A 1 -29.85 16.23 18.98
N LYS A 2 -29.71 14.94 18.63
CA LYS A 2 -28.49 14.15 18.84
C LYS A 2 -28.03 13.71 17.45
N SER A 3 -27.05 14.41 16.90
CA SER A 3 -26.45 14.08 15.61
C SER A 3 -25.38 13.03 15.84
N SER A 4 -25.69 11.79 15.49
CA SER A 4 -24.71 10.70 15.47
C SER A 4 -23.82 10.85 14.22
N PHE A 5 -22.57 11.23 14.42
CA PHE A 5 -21.54 11.16 13.38
C PHE A 5 -21.27 9.69 13.04
N THR A 6 -21.59 9.30 11.82
CA THR A 6 -21.21 8.00 11.26
C THR A 6 -19.88 8.18 10.53
N VAL A 7 -18.79 7.71 11.11
CA VAL A 7 -17.47 7.69 10.48
C VAL A 7 -17.42 6.50 9.53
N LEU A 8 -17.27 6.77 8.23
CA LEU A 8 -17.19 5.78 7.16
C LEU A 8 -15.73 5.28 7.06
N ALA A 9 -15.51 4.02 7.41
CA ALA A 9 -14.23 3.36 7.24
C ALA A 9 -13.94 3.14 5.73
N PHE A 10 -12.84 3.70 5.24
CA PHE A 10 -12.30 3.41 3.91
C PHE A 10 -11.62 2.04 3.91
N VAL A 11 -11.97 1.20 2.92
CA VAL A 11 -11.58 -0.20 2.89
C VAL A 11 -11.01 -0.51 1.51
N PHE A 12 -9.68 -0.53 1.38
CA PHE A 12 -8.99 -1.00 0.19
C PHE A 12 -9.13 -2.52 0.05
N LEU A 13 -9.74 -3.00 -1.04
CA LEU A 13 -9.92 -4.43 -1.31
C LEU A 13 -9.04 -4.88 -2.48
N ALA A 14 -8.02 -5.67 -2.15
CA ALA A 14 -7.25 -6.46 -3.10
C ALA A 14 -8.15 -7.50 -3.79
N SER A 15 -8.23 -7.47 -5.11
CA SER A 15 -9.00 -8.45 -5.90
C SER A 15 -8.09 -9.62 -6.29
N LEU A 16 -8.33 -10.82 -5.75
CA LEU A 16 -7.63 -12.05 -6.17
C LEU A 16 -8.06 -12.47 -7.58
N ALA A 17 -7.12 -12.54 -8.50
CA ALA A 17 -7.24 -13.30 -9.74
C ALA A 17 -6.45 -14.62 -9.61
N ALA A 18 -7.14 -15.74 -9.88
CA ALA A 18 -6.56 -17.07 -9.95
C ALA A 18 -5.85 -17.28 -11.31
N GLY A 19 -4.60 -17.74 -11.28
CA GLY A 19 -3.85 -18.10 -12.49
C GLY A 19 -2.71 -19.07 -12.15
N GLY A 20 -2.63 -20.17 -12.89
CA GLY A 20 -1.84 -21.36 -12.56
C GLY A 20 -0.32 -21.20 -12.67
N GLN A 21 0.38 -21.94 -11.82
CA GLN A 21 1.83 -22.11 -11.85
C GLN A 21 2.26 -22.89 -13.10
N THR A 22 3.12 -22.30 -13.90
CA THR A 22 4.01 -23.00 -14.82
C THR A 22 5.41 -23.02 -14.22
N VAL A 23 6.01 -24.20 -14.19
CA VAL A 23 7.35 -24.49 -13.66
C VAL A 23 8.39 -24.07 -14.69
N GLN A 24 9.42 -23.34 -14.27
CA GLN A 24 10.64 -23.15 -15.08
C GLN A 24 11.89 -23.38 -14.22
N PRO A 25 12.92 -24.10 -14.73
CA PRO A 25 14.08 -24.53 -13.96
C PRO A 25 15.21 -23.48 -13.95
N ALA A 26 16.05 -23.60 -12.91
CA ALA A 26 17.21 -22.77 -12.61
C ALA A 26 18.37 -22.94 -13.62
N LEU A 27 19.09 -21.84 -13.86
CA LEU A 27 20.44 -21.83 -14.43
C LEU A 27 21.34 -20.82 -13.69
N PRO A 28 22.67 -21.01 -13.73
CA PRO A 28 23.59 -20.62 -12.66
C PRO A 28 24.23 -19.24 -12.81
N ALA A 29 24.76 -18.77 -11.68
CA ALA A 29 25.53 -17.53 -11.53
C ALA A 29 26.83 -17.48 -12.35
N PRO A 30 27.25 -16.30 -12.83
CA PRO A 30 28.63 -16.06 -13.22
C PRO A 30 29.42 -15.28 -12.17
N ALA A 31 30.72 -15.54 -12.23
CA ALA A 31 31.77 -15.22 -11.28
C ALA A 31 32.27 -13.77 -11.32
N ALA A 32 32.92 -13.38 -10.22
CA ALA A 32 33.70 -12.15 -10.06
C ALA A 32 34.95 -12.11 -10.94
N PRO A 33 35.43 -10.90 -11.29
CA PRO A 33 36.86 -10.61 -11.39
C PRO A 33 37.22 -9.44 -10.45
N ALA A 34 38.16 -9.66 -9.53
CA ALA A 34 39.60 -9.48 -9.70
C ALA A 34 40.04 -7.99 -9.68
N GLN A 35 40.61 -7.62 -8.54
CA GLN A 35 41.31 -6.37 -8.27
C GLN A 35 42.61 -6.28 -9.06
N ALA A 36 42.97 -5.07 -9.49
CA ALA A 36 44.31 -4.70 -9.95
C ALA A 36 44.59 -3.22 -9.59
N PRO A 37 45.87 -2.81 -9.49
CA PRO A 37 46.36 -1.99 -8.39
C PRO A 37 46.55 -0.50 -8.68
N MET A 38 46.73 0.23 -7.58
CA MET A 38 47.16 1.63 -7.45
C MET A 38 48.35 1.98 -8.36
N GLN A 39 48.21 3.06 -9.13
CA GLN A 39 49.32 3.82 -9.70
C GLN A 39 49.37 5.20 -9.07
N VAL A 40 50.51 5.48 -8.45
CA VAL A 40 50.93 6.77 -7.92
C VAL A 40 51.59 7.55 -9.06
N ALA A 41 51.25 8.84 -9.22
CA ALA A 41 52.00 9.76 -10.05
C ALA A 41 52.07 11.17 -9.38
N PRO A 42 53.13 11.94 -9.65
CA PRO A 42 53.71 12.92 -8.73
C PRO A 42 53.22 14.35 -8.93
N ALA A 43 53.57 15.19 -7.96
CA ALA A 43 53.30 16.63 -7.88
C ALA A 43 54.29 17.50 -8.70
N LEU A 44 53.92 18.80 -8.81
CA LEU A 44 54.69 20.04 -9.07
C LEU A 44 54.61 20.66 -10.49
N PRO A 45 54.79 22.00 -10.64
CA PRO A 45 53.72 23.01 -10.67
C PRO A 45 53.70 23.84 -11.98
N GLY A 46 52.64 24.62 -12.21
CA GLY A 46 52.62 25.60 -13.29
C GLY A 46 51.43 26.54 -13.24
N GLN A 47 51.69 27.80 -12.88
CA GLN A 47 50.80 28.95 -13.07
C GLN A 47 50.50 29.14 -14.56
N SER A 48 49.25 29.40 -14.92
CA SER A 48 48.87 30.17 -16.11
C SER A 48 47.43 30.68 -15.96
N ASP A 49 47.32 32.00 -15.83
CA ASP A 49 46.25 32.92 -16.25
C ASP A 49 44.80 32.43 -16.32
N VAL A 50 44.00 32.93 -15.38
CA VAL A 50 42.53 32.92 -15.40
C VAL A 50 42.03 34.11 -16.22
N PRO A 51 41.28 33.92 -17.31
CA PRO A 51 40.40 34.94 -17.84
C PRO A 51 39.11 34.94 -17.00
N ALA A 52 38.71 36.13 -16.54
CA ALA A 52 37.50 36.37 -15.76
C ALA A 52 36.25 35.84 -16.49
N PRO A 53 35.40 35.03 -15.84
CA PRO A 53 34.06 34.75 -16.36
C PRO A 53 33.18 35.96 -16.11
N THR A 54 32.71 36.59 -17.20
CA THR A 54 31.60 37.54 -17.21
C THR A 54 30.39 36.88 -16.56
N THR A 55 30.07 37.29 -15.35
CA THR A 55 28.88 36.89 -14.61
C THR A 55 27.64 37.31 -15.42
N ILE A 56 26.86 36.35 -15.90
CA ILE A 56 25.48 36.58 -16.36
C ILE A 56 24.58 36.38 -15.11
N PRO A 57 24.07 37.45 -14.48
CA PRO A 57 23.15 37.32 -13.36
C PRO A 57 21.75 37.11 -13.93
N GLY A 58 21.33 35.86 -14.12
CA GLY A 58 19.99 35.59 -14.63
C GLY A 58 19.49 34.16 -14.48
N ALA A 59 20.38 33.16 -14.39
CA ALA A 59 19.96 31.76 -14.32
C ALA A 59 19.76 31.23 -12.88
N ILE A 60 20.46 31.78 -11.89
CA ILE A 60 20.43 31.25 -10.51
C ILE A 60 19.21 31.75 -9.71
N VAL A 61 18.62 32.90 -10.08
CA VAL A 61 17.45 33.45 -9.38
C VAL A 61 16.15 32.71 -9.75
N ARG A 62 16.06 32.16 -10.97
CA ARG A 62 14.82 31.54 -11.48
C ARG A 62 14.50 30.20 -10.85
N ALA A 63 15.53 29.41 -10.51
CA ALA A 63 15.36 28.13 -9.80
C ALA A 63 14.89 28.32 -8.34
N SER A 64 15.19 29.47 -7.72
CA SER A 64 14.72 29.79 -6.37
C SER A 64 13.27 30.32 -6.33
N GLU A 65 12.77 30.95 -7.40
CA GLU A 65 11.38 31.41 -7.48
C GLU A 65 10.38 30.28 -7.79
N GLU A 66 10.77 29.31 -8.63
CA GLU A 66 9.92 28.16 -8.96
C GLU A 66 9.77 27.18 -7.77
N ALA A 67 10.82 27.03 -6.97
CA ALA A 67 10.75 26.29 -5.70
C ALA A 67 9.91 27.01 -4.62
N ALA A 68 9.77 28.34 -4.68
CA ALA A 68 8.95 29.11 -3.75
C ALA A 68 7.44 28.98 -4.01
N ALA A 69 7.03 28.59 -5.23
CA ALA A 69 5.64 28.46 -5.63
C ALA A 69 5.01 27.08 -5.31
N LEU A 70 5.81 26.08 -4.94
CA LEU A 70 5.29 24.74 -4.62
C LEU A 70 4.58 24.72 -3.26
N PRO A 71 3.50 23.94 -3.12
CA PRO A 71 2.88 23.67 -1.83
C PRO A 71 3.89 23.05 -0.86
N ASP A 72 3.81 23.39 0.43
CA ASP A 72 4.78 22.94 1.43
C ASP A 72 4.84 21.41 1.55
N ALA A 73 3.70 20.73 1.40
CA ALA A 73 3.67 19.27 1.38
C ALA A 73 4.49 18.67 0.23
N VAL A 74 4.43 19.27 -0.97
CA VAL A 74 5.23 18.83 -2.13
C VAL A 74 6.72 18.99 -1.83
N LYS A 75 7.12 20.10 -1.20
CA LYS A 75 8.52 20.32 -0.79
C LYS A 75 8.97 19.27 0.22
N ILE A 76 8.15 18.96 1.23
CA ILE A 76 8.46 17.95 2.24
C ILE A 76 8.65 16.57 1.59
N LEU A 77 7.71 16.17 0.73
CA LEU A 77 7.74 14.85 0.08
C LEU A 77 8.92 14.69 -0.88
N THR A 78 9.27 15.75 -1.63
CA THR A 78 10.39 15.74 -2.58
C THR A 78 11.75 15.86 -1.90
N ALA A 79 11.81 16.45 -0.70
CA ALA A 79 13.03 16.55 0.10
C ALA A 79 13.39 15.24 0.83
N PHE A 80 12.51 14.24 0.85
CA PHE A 80 12.72 12.97 1.54
C PHE A 80 14.01 12.28 1.09
N GLN A 81 14.83 11.88 2.06
CA GLN A 81 16.08 11.16 1.88
C GLN A 81 15.94 9.69 2.29
N PRO A 82 16.66 8.76 1.66
CA PRO A 82 16.68 7.35 2.09
C PRO A 82 17.04 7.16 3.56
N SER A 83 17.81 8.09 4.16
CA SER A 83 18.17 8.07 5.58
C SER A 83 17.07 8.50 6.54
N ASP A 84 15.94 9.02 6.06
CA ASP A 84 14.81 9.45 6.90
C ASP A 84 14.05 8.28 7.53
N VAL A 85 14.32 7.06 7.04
CA VAL A 85 13.83 5.77 7.53
C VAL A 85 14.99 4.76 7.57
N LYS A 86 14.82 3.68 8.33
CA LYS A 86 15.83 2.62 8.49
C LYS A 86 15.64 1.44 7.54
N PHE A 87 14.54 1.43 6.79
CA PHE A 87 14.23 0.38 5.82
C PHE A 87 14.39 0.91 4.40
N ASP A 88 14.60 0.01 3.44
CA ASP A 88 14.65 0.39 2.03
C ASP A 88 13.22 0.64 1.50
N VAL A 89 12.98 1.82 0.94
CA VAL A 89 11.68 2.17 0.34
C VAL A 89 11.37 1.24 -0.83
N ASP A 90 12.39 0.83 -1.59
CA ASP A 90 12.20 -0.04 -2.76
C ASP A 90 11.74 -1.45 -2.31
N ASP A 91 12.26 -1.97 -1.18
CA ASP A 91 11.78 -3.23 -0.60
C ASP A 91 10.29 -3.17 -0.24
N LEU A 92 9.83 -2.04 0.34
CA LEU A 92 8.43 -1.85 0.66
C LEU A 92 7.56 -1.69 -0.61
N MET A 93 8.09 -1.02 -1.64
CA MET A 93 7.42 -0.92 -2.95
C MET A 93 7.21 -2.31 -3.56
N ASP A 94 8.24 -3.15 -3.57
CA ASP A 94 8.15 -4.52 -4.10
C ASP A 94 7.14 -5.37 -3.32
N LEU A 95 7.11 -5.22 -1.99
CA LEU A 95 6.15 -5.91 -1.13
C LEU A 95 4.71 -5.47 -1.41
N LEU A 96 4.46 -4.17 -1.60
CA LEU A 96 3.14 -3.62 -1.93
C LEU A 96 2.71 -3.95 -3.37
N ARG A 97 3.67 -4.06 -4.29
CA ARG A 97 3.44 -4.40 -5.70
C ARG A 97 3.13 -5.88 -5.90
N ASP A 98 3.62 -6.78 -5.04
CA ASP A 98 3.30 -8.21 -5.13
C ASP A 98 1.79 -8.35 -5.32
N LYS A 99 1.38 -8.99 -6.43
CA LYS A 99 0.00 -9.09 -6.96
C LYS A 99 -1.01 -9.66 -5.95
N ARG A 100 -0.53 -10.14 -4.81
CA ARG A 100 -1.32 -10.54 -3.64
C ARG A 100 -1.90 -9.37 -2.86
N HIS A 101 -1.32 -8.17 -3.02
CA HIS A 101 -1.62 -7.00 -2.22
C HIS A 101 -2.44 -5.98 -3.01
N GLU A 102 -2.00 -5.45 -4.15
CA GLU A 102 -2.73 -4.38 -4.85
C GLU A 102 -2.92 -4.68 -6.34
N GLY A 103 -4.08 -4.26 -6.87
CA GLY A 103 -4.33 -4.35 -8.31
C GLY A 103 -3.51 -3.28 -9.01
N TRP A 104 -2.77 -3.65 -10.05
CA TRP A 104 -1.92 -2.74 -10.82
C TRP A 104 -2.64 -2.36 -12.12
N VAL A 105 -3.21 -1.14 -12.17
CA VAL A 105 -4.02 -0.68 -13.31
C VAL A 105 -3.52 0.69 -13.78
N LEU A 106 -2.99 0.74 -15.00
CA LEU A 106 -2.38 1.96 -15.56
C LEU A 106 -3.38 2.97 -16.13
N ALA A 107 -4.67 2.76 -15.91
CA ALA A 107 -5.76 3.65 -16.32
C ALA A 107 -6.70 3.87 -15.13
N ALA A 108 -7.28 5.05 -15.04
CA ALA A 108 -8.19 5.41 -13.96
C ALA A 108 -9.42 4.50 -13.94
N TYR A 109 -9.78 4.03 -12.75
CA TYR A 109 -10.90 3.11 -12.53
C TYR A 109 -11.64 3.42 -11.23
N PRO A 110 -12.94 3.07 -11.11
CA PRO A 110 -13.72 3.42 -9.94
C PRO A 110 -13.43 2.43 -8.81
N ASP A 111 -13.18 2.97 -7.62
CA ASP A 111 -13.21 2.19 -6.39
C ASP A 111 -14.52 1.38 -6.32
N PRO A 112 -14.47 0.06 -6.04
CA PRO A 112 -15.65 -0.78 -6.08
C PRO A 112 -16.78 -0.33 -5.15
N LYS A 113 -16.48 0.37 -4.06
CA LYS A 113 -17.41 0.83 -3.03
C LYS A 113 -17.79 2.29 -3.26
N THR A 114 -16.82 3.19 -3.29
CA THR A 114 -17.06 4.64 -3.30
C THR A 114 -17.24 5.21 -4.70
N ALA A 115 -16.86 4.46 -5.74
CA ALA A 115 -16.73 4.95 -7.12
C ALA A 115 -15.65 6.00 -7.33
N GLN A 116 -14.83 6.27 -6.31
CA GLN A 116 -13.75 7.24 -6.39
C GLN A 116 -12.71 6.82 -7.44
N PRO A 117 -12.15 7.75 -8.25
CA PRO A 117 -11.14 7.44 -9.23
C PRO A 117 -9.84 6.96 -8.56
N LEU A 118 -9.41 5.75 -8.92
CA LEU A 118 -8.15 5.14 -8.52
C LEU A 118 -7.27 4.89 -9.75
N ILE A 119 -5.94 4.85 -9.57
CA ILE A 119 -4.98 4.44 -10.62
C ILE A 119 -3.77 3.73 -10.00
N GLY A 120 -2.96 3.05 -10.82
CA GLY A 120 -1.73 2.40 -10.39
C GLY A 120 -2.01 1.32 -9.35
N ALA A 121 -1.35 1.45 -8.20
CA ALA A 121 -1.55 0.62 -7.00
C ALA A 121 -2.74 1.06 -6.14
N GLY A 122 -3.86 1.44 -6.75
CA GLY A 122 -5.02 1.95 -6.01
C GLY A 122 -4.84 3.36 -5.43
N PHE A 123 -3.97 4.18 -6.03
CA PHE A 123 -3.79 5.58 -5.67
C PHE A 123 -5.05 6.39 -6.02
N SER A 124 -5.61 7.12 -5.06
CA SER A 124 -6.79 7.98 -5.27
C SER A 124 -6.43 9.26 -6.01
N LEU A 125 -7.22 9.65 -7.01
CA LEU A 125 -6.90 10.77 -7.90
C LEU A 125 -7.53 12.12 -7.53
N ASP A 126 -8.55 12.14 -6.67
CA ASP A 126 -9.40 13.31 -6.43
C ASP A 126 -9.63 13.62 -4.94
N LEU A 127 -8.75 13.17 -4.04
CA LEU A 127 -8.85 13.52 -2.63
C LEU A 127 -8.43 14.99 -2.42
N PRO A 128 -9.26 15.79 -1.71
CA PRO A 128 -8.83 17.12 -1.28
C PRO A 128 -7.77 17.01 -0.18
N GLU A 129 -7.02 18.09 0.02
CA GLU A 129 -6.17 18.23 1.20
C GLU A 129 -7.02 18.14 2.48
N ARG A 130 -6.47 17.52 3.53
CA ARG A 130 -7.15 17.35 4.81
C ARG A 130 -6.27 17.84 5.95
N ILE A 131 -6.89 18.55 6.88
CA ILE A 131 -6.24 18.85 8.16
C ILE A 131 -6.48 17.67 9.10
N HIS A 132 -5.40 17.05 9.52
CA HIS A 132 -5.41 15.97 10.49
C HIS A 132 -4.70 16.42 11.76
N LEU A 133 -5.47 16.61 12.83
CA LEU A 133 -4.98 17.16 14.08
C LEU A 133 -4.16 16.12 14.84
N GLN A 134 -2.98 16.51 15.30
CA GLN A 134 -2.19 15.70 16.23
C GLN A 134 -2.85 15.76 17.61
N HIS A 135 -3.53 14.68 17.99
CA HIS A 135 -4.19 14.56 19.30
C HIS A 135 -3.24 14.11 20.42
N ASP A 136 -2.09 13.54 20.06
CA ASP A 136 -1.05 13.16 21.00
C ASP A 136 -0.08 14.31 21.25
N GLY A 137 -0.32 15.07 22.33
CA GLY A 137 0.52 16.23 22.68
C GLY A 137 1.97 15.91 23.04
N LEU A 138 2.34 14.64 23.17
CA LEU A 138 3.73 14.20 23.37
C LEU A 138 4.43 13.86 22.04
N ASN A 139 3.69 13.75 20.94
CA ASN A 139 4.26 13.50 19.63
C ASN A 139 4.51 14.82 18.88
N PRO A 140 5.77 15.21 18.60
CA PRO A 140 6.07 16.47 17.91
C PRO A 140 5.78 16.42 16.41
N HIS A 141 5.52 15.24 15.85
CA HIS A 141 5.34 15.07 14.41
C HIS A 141 3.89 15.35 13.99
N PRO A 142 3.64 16.37 13.13
CA PRO A 142 2.32 16.59 12.56
C PRO A 142 2.01 15.57 11.47
N PHE A 143 0.72 15.37 11.19
CA PHE A 143 0.28 14.61 10.03
C PHE A 143 0.47 15.40 8.73
N LEU A 144 0.81 14.68 7.66
CA LEU A 144 0.96 15.15 6.29
C LEU A 144 -0.13 14.51 5.41
N GLU A 145 -1.18 15.27 5.14
CA GLU A 145 -2.37 14.81 4.40
C GLU A 145 -2.70 15.75 3.22
N PRO A 146 -1.77 15.88 2.25
CA PRO A 146 -1.96 16.73 1.07
C PRO A 146 -3.03 16.20 0.12
N SER A 147 -3.41 17.01 -0.86
CA SER A 147 -4.36 16.59 -1.88
C SER A 147 -3.77 15.53 -2.82
N SER A 148 -4.63 14.80 -3.54
CA SER A 148 -4.19 13.89 -4.61
C SER A 148 -3.40 14.63 -5.71
N ALA A 149 -3.72 15.90 -5.97
CA ALA A 149 -2.99 16.72 -6.95
C ALA A 149 -1.56 17.05 -6.48
N ASP A 150 -1.39 17.36 -5.19
CA ASP A 150 -0.06 17.61 -4.62
C ASP A 150 0.80 16.34 -4.64
N LEU A 151 0.22 15.18 -4.30
CA LEU A 151 0.90 13.88 -4.37
C LEU A 151 1.28 13.53 -5.82
N TRP A 152 0.41 13.84 -6.78
CA TRP A 152 0.69 13.69 -8.21
C TRP A 152 1.86 14.55 -8.66
N GLN A 153 1.88 15.82 -8.26
CA GLN A 153 2.97 16.74 -8.55
C GLN A 153 4.27 16.32 -7.86
N ALA A 154 4.21 15.87 -6.61
CA ALA A 154 5.37 15.37 -5.86
C ALA A 154 5.97 14.10 -6.48
N ALA A 155 5.17 13.31 -7.21
CA ALA A 155 5.64 12.18 -8.01
C ALA A 155 6.34 12.61 -9.31
N GLY A 156 6.44 13.92 -9.58
CA GLY A 156 7.05 14.47 -10.79
C GLY A 156 6.13 14.38 -12.02
N LEU A 157 4.82 14.19 -11.82
CA LEU A 157 3.86 14.09 -12.91
C LEU A 157 3.22 15.44 -13.22
N GLU A 158 3.01 15.70 -14.51
CA GLU A 158 2.38 16.91 -15.02
C GLU A 158 0.95 17.10 -14.47
N PRO A 159 0.62 18.23 -13.81
CA PRO A 159 -0.71 18.48 -13.27
C PRO A 159 -1.83 18.44 -14.33
N ALA A 160 -1.59 19.01 -15.52
CA ALA A 160 -2.57 19.02 -16.61
C ALA A 160 -2.97 17.61 -17.09
N ARG A 161 -2.07 16.62 -16.89
CA ARG A 161 -2.37 15.22 -17.20
C ARG A 161 -3.39 14.64 -16.22
N LEU A 162 -3.34 15.03 -14.95
CA LEU A 162 -4.32 14.60 -13.94
C LEU A 162 -5.73 15.07 -14.32
N ASP A 163 -5.89 16.34 -14.69
CA ASP A 163 -7.18 16.91 -15.11
C ASP A 163 -7.76 16.16 -16.31
N THR A 164 -6.91 15.85 -17.29
CA THR A 164 -7.30 15.07 -18.47
C THR A 164 -7.78 13.66 -18.10
N ILE A 165 -7.05 13.00 -17.19
CA ILE A 165 -7.40 11.65 -16.72
C ILE A 165 -8.73 11.67 -15.97
N LEU A 166 -8.95 12.65 -15.08
CA LEU A 166 -10.18 12.80 -14.32
C LEU A 166 -11.38 13.08 -15.24
N ALA A 167 -11.24 13.97 -16.22
CA ALA A 167 -12.28 14.23 -17.20
C ALA A 167 -12.68 12.94 -17.95
N GLN A 168 -11.70 12.20 -18.50
CA GLN A 168 -11.95 10.94 -19.18
C GLN A 168 -12.58 9.88 -18.27
N PHE A 169 -12.18 9.84 -16.99
CA PHE A 169 -12.76 8.94 -16.01
C PHE A 169 -14.25 9.25 -15.79
N HIS A 170 -14.60 10.51 -15.56
CA HIS A 170 -15.98 10.93 -15.33
C HIS A 170 -16.86 10.69 -16.56
N ASP A 171 -16.38 11.01 -17.76
CA ASP A 171 -17.09 10.71 -19.02
C ASP A 171 -17.39 9.21 -19.15
N ARG A 172 -16.41 8.35 -18.83
CA ARG A 172 -16.60 6.89 -18.85
C ARG A 172 -17.54 6.41 -17.75
N LEU A 173 -17.48 7.01 -16.56
CA LEU A 173 -18.35 6.63 -15.44
C LEU A 173 -19.82 6.98 -15.73
N ASP A 174 -20.06 8.07 -16.45
CA ASP A 174 -21.39 8.46 -16.91
C ASP A 174 -21.88 7.54 -18.04
N ALA A 175 -20.99 7.16 -18.97
CA ALA A 175 -21.31 6.24 -20.04
C ALA A 175 -21.52 4.79 -19.56
N TRP A 176 -20.76 4.34 -18.56
CA TRP A 176 -20.73 2.95 -18.09
C TRP A 176 -21.15 2.86 -16.63
N ASN A 177 -22.16 2.04 -16.33
CA ASN A 177 -22.41 1.67 -14.94
C ASN A 177 -21.20 0.93 -14.32
N LYS A 178 -21.07 0.95 -12.98
CA LYS A 178 -19.95 0.33 -12.24
C LYS A 178 -19.61 -1.10 -12.68
N LYS A 179 -20.62 -1.89 -13.04
CA LYS A 179 -20.44 -3.28 -13.48
C LYS A 179 -19.83 -3.36 -14.88
N GLY A 180 -20.19 -2.45 -15.78
CA GLY A 180 -19.57 -2.29 -17.10
C GLY A 180 -18.10 -1.93 -16.96
N PHE A 181 -17.79 -0.93 -16.13
CA PHE A 181 -16.42 -0.49 -15.88
C PHE A 181 -15.51 -1.64 -15.42
N ARG A 182 -15.94 -2.43 -14.43
CA ARG A 182 -15.17 -3.58 -13.92
C ARG A 182 -14.86 -4.64 -14.98
N LYS A 183 -15.73 -4.78 -15.99
CA LYS A 183 -15.49 -5.73 -17.08
C LYS A 183 -14.47 -5.20 -18.10
N GLN A 184 -14.38 -3.89 -18.25
CA GLN A 184 -13.58 -3.23 -19.28
C GLN A 184 -12.28 -2.64 -18.76
N ILE A 185 -12.05 -2.65 -17.44
CA ILE A 185 -10.85 -2.09 -16.80
C ILE A 185 -9.54 -2.61 -17.42
N TRP A 186 -9.48 -3.90 -17.73
CA TRP A 186 -8.28 -4.54 -18.31
C TRP A 186 -8.10 -4.26 -19.81
N SER A 187 -9.10 -3.67 -20.47
CA SER A 187 -9.05 -3.25 -21.87
C SER A 187 -8.89 -1.74 -22.02
N LEU A 188 -8.80 -0.99 -20.91
CA LEU A 188 -8.55 0.45 -20.97
C LEU A 188 -7.13 0.71 -21.49
N GLU A 189 -7.01 1.71 -22.35
CA GLU A 189 -5.70 2.21 -22.75
C GLU A 189 -4.96 2.78 -21.53
N PRO A 190 -3.68 2.42 -21.32
CA PRO A 190 -2.86 2.98 -20.26
C PRO A 190 -2.81 4.51 -20.36
N GLN A 191 -3.16 5.19 -19.27
CA GLN A 191 -3.06 6.64 -19.14
C GLN A 191 -1.74 7.06 -18.46
N ILE A 192 -1.14 6.15 -17.69
CA ILE A 192 0.17 6.29 -17.05
C ILE A 192 1.13 5.17 -17.46
N THR A 193 2.43 5.41 -17.37
CA THR A 193 3.45 4.37 -17.55
C THR A 193 3.65 3.57 -16.26
N GLU A 194 4.34 2.43 -16.35
CA GLU A 194 4.80 1.69 -15.17
C GLU A 194 5.71 2.56 -14.26
N ALA A 195 6.55 3.41 -14.86
CA ALA A 195 7.43 4.30 -14.12
C ALA A 195 6.64 5.37 -13.35
N ASP A 196 5.60 5.94 -13.99
CA ASP A 196 4.69 6.89 -13.35
C ASP A 196 3.96 6.25 -12.16
N ALA A 197 3.47 5.02 -12.33
CA ALA A 197 2.80 4.27 -11.26
C ALA A 197 3.74 3.97 -10.08
N ASN A 198 5.00 3.64 -10.37
CA ASN A 198 6.03 3.46 -9.34
C ASN A 198 6.35 4.78 -8.61
N ALA A 199 6.43 5.90 -9.34
CA ALA A 199 6.66 7.21 -8.73
C ALA A 199 5.52 7.60 -7.77
N LEU A 200 4.27 7.35 -8.17
CA LEU A 200 3.09 7.55 -7.31
C LEU A 200 3.13 6.65 -6.07
N LEU A 201 3.44 5.36 -6.24
CA LEU A 201 3.57 4.43 -5.12
C LEU A 201 4.67 4.88 -4.14
N ARG A 202 5.83 5.29 -4.67
CA ARG A 202 6.95 5.79 -3.87
C ARG A 202 6.54 7.00 -3.02
N ILE A 203 5.88 7.99 -3.62
CA ILE A 203 5.41 9.17 -2.89
C ILE A 203 4.35 8.82 -1.85
N GLY A 204 3.44 7.90 -2.16
CA GLY A 204 2.47 7.39 -1.18
C GLY A 204 3.12 6.71 0.02
N ILE A 205 4.18 5.93 -0.21
CA ILE A 205 4.98 5.31 0.88
C ILE A 205 5.69 6.37 1.71
N ILE A 206 6.30 7.37 1.08
CA ILE A 206 6.98 8.47 1.78
C ILE A 206 5.99 9.23 2.67
N GLN A 207 4.82 9.60 2.14
CA GLN A 207 3.75 10.21 2.92
C GLN A 207 3.35 9.32 4.11
N ALA A 208 3.18 8.01 3.87
CA ALA A 208 2.86 7.06 4.93
C ALA A 208 3.95 6.97 6.00
N ALA A 209 5.24 7.10 5.63
CA ALA A 209 6.35 7.10 6.58
C ALA A 209 6.32 8.36 7.46
N TYR A 210 6.04 9.55 6.89
CA TYR A 210 5.81 10.77 7.67
C TYR A 210 4.64 10.61 8.64
N ASN A 211 3.52 10.07 8.17
CA ASN A 211 2.34 9.85 9.01
C ASN A 211 2.56 8.74 10.06
N ALA A 212 3.43 7.76 9.79
CA ALA A 212 3.82 6.77 10.80
C ALA A 212 4.59 7.40 11.97
N LYS A 213 5.40 8.44 11.72
CA LYS A 213 6.02 9.24 12.80
C LYS A 213 4.96 9.97 13.63
N ALA A 214 3.93 10.51 12.99
CA ALA A 214 2.80 11.15 13.67
C ALA A 214 1.94 10.16 14.50
N TYR A 215 1.89 8.88 14.12
CA TYR A 215 1.23 7.82 14.91
C TYR A 215 2.12 7.16 15.97
N CYS A 216 3.44 7.22 15.84
CA CYS A 216 4.39 6.52 16.71
C CYS A 216 5.48 7.46 17.23
N ARG A 217 5.37 7.88 18.51
CA ARG A 217 6.31 8.80 19.19
C ARG A 217 7.77 8.37 19.07
N ASN A 218 8.01 7.06 19.18
CA ASN A 218 9.34 6.47 19.17
C ASN A 218 9.67 5.80 17.82
N PHE A 219 9.07 6.26 16.71
CA PHE A 219 9.29 5.70 15.38
C PHE A 219 10.79 5.56 15.05
N ASP A 220 11.59 6.57 15.36
CA ASP A 220 13.04 6.56 15.10
C ASP A 220 13.83 5.58 15.99
N ARG A 221 13.22 5.04 17.05
CA ARG A 221 13.83 3.97 17.89
C ARG A 221 13.48 2.57 17.41
N LEU A 222 12.46 2.42 16.57
CA LEU A 222 12.08 1.14 15.98
C LEU A 222 13.21 0.57 15.11
N SER A 223 13.26 -0.75 14.98
CA SER A 223 14.09 -1.43 13.97
C SER A 223 13.59 -1.13 12.55
N ALA A 224 14.40 -1.46 11.54
CA ALA A 224 14.01 -1.28 10.13
C ALA A 224 12.69 -1.99 9.80
N SER A 225 12.53 -3.27 10.19
CA SER A 225 11.30 -4.02 9.94
C SER A 225 10.09 -3.42 10.66
N GLN A 226 10.27 -2.95 11.89
CA GLN A 226 9.19 -2.30 12.64
C GLN A 226 8.78 -0.96 12.03
N GLN A 227 9.72 -0.14 11.55
CA GLN A 227 9.40 1.09 10.80
C GLN A 227 8.67 0.77 9.49
N MET A 228 9.10 -0.26 8.76
CA MET A 228 8.42 -0.72 7.55
C MET A 228 6.99 -1.18 7.86
N ALA A 229 6.80 -1.94 8.94
CA ALA A 229 5.47 -2.39 9.39
C ALA A 229 4.54 -1.22 9.71
N MET A 230 5.03 -0.23 10.47
CA MET A 230 4.26 0.96 10.82
C MET A 230 3.89 1.77 9.57
N THR A 231 4.86 1.98 8.67
CA THR A 231 4.63 2.67 7.40
C THR A 231 3.58 1.95 6.58
N GLN A 232 3.66 0.62 6.50
CA GLN A 232 2.70 -0.19 5.77
C GLN A 232 1.28 -0.15 6.38
N LEU A 233 1.16 -0.17 7.71
CA LEU A 233 -0.13 -0.02 8.39
C LEU A 233 -0.79 1.32 8.03
N VAL A 234 0.00 2.40 8.05
CA VAL A 234 -0.46 3.74 7.68
C VAL A 234 -0.82 3.83 6.20
N TYR A 235 0.00 3.29 5.31
CA TYR A 235 -0.30 3.27 3.87
C TYR A 235 -1.65 2.57 3.59
N GLN A 236 -1.91 1.44 4.25
CA GLN A 236 -3.10 0.64 3.99
C GLN A 236 -4.38 1.15 4.67
N MET A 237 -4.25 1.74 5.85
CA MET A 237 -5.39 2.12 6.68
C MET A 237 -5.62 3.63 6.70
N GLY A 238 -4.61 4.43 6.37
CA GLY A 238 -4.62 5.88 6.51
C GLY A 238 -5.10 6.29 7.91
N VAL A 239 -6.01 7.26 7.93
CA VAL A 239 -6.67 7.76 9.15
C VAL A 239 -7.39 6.67 9.96
N ASN A 240 -7.78 5.54 9.37
CA ASN A 240 -8.46 4.47 10.11
C ASN A 240 -7.55 3.80 11.15
N LEU A 241 -6.22 3.98 11.07
CA LEU A 241 -5.30 3.46 12.08
C LEU A 241 -5.60 4.04 13.48
N GLU A 242 -6.18 5.25 13.58
CA GLU A 242 -6.64 5.84 14.85
C GLU A 242 -7.60 4.93 15.63
N GLN A 243 -8.38 4.10 14.94
CA GLN A 243 -9.34 3.20 15.56
C GLN A 243 -8.67 2.02 16.27
N PHE A 244 -7.37 1.80 16.03
CA PHE A 244 -6.58 0.76 16.67
C PHE A 244 -5.96 1.28 17.98
N SER A 245 -6.79 1.86 18.83
CA SER A 245 -6.36 2.56 20.05
C SER A 245 -5.57 1.68 21.03
N THR A 246 -5.89 0.39 21.14
CA THR A 246 -5.09 -0.56 21.95
C THR A 246 -3.68 -0.73 21.40
N PHE A 247 -3.56 -0.91 20.08
CA PHE A 247 -2.26 -1.02 19.42
C PHE A 247 -1.46 0.28 19.56
N LEU A 248 -2.08 1.42 19.24
CA LEU A 248 -1.46 2.73 19.36
C LEU A 248 -1.07 3.07 20.80
N GLY A 249 -1.87 2.66 21.79
CA GLY A 249 -1.54 2.83 23.21
C GLY A 249 -0.38 1.94 23.66
N LEU A 250 -0.25 0.72 23.15
CA LEU A 250 0.86 -0.17 23.45
C LEU A 250 2.16 0.33 22.79
N ILE A 251 2.14 0.68 21.51
CA ILE A 251 3.35 1.09 20.77
C ILE A 251 3.90 2.45 21.21
N ASN A 252 3.03 3.32 21.74
CA ASN A 252 3.41 4.63 22.28
C ASN A 252 3.59 4.64 23.80
N ARG A 253 3.54 3.48 24.46
CA ARG A 253 3.81 3.40 25.89
C ARG A 253 5.23 3.89 26.15
N ASP A 254 5.37 4.87 27.04
CA ASP A 254 6.68 5.31 27.48
C ASP A 254 7.41 4.07 28.02
N SER A 255 8.48 3.67 27.34
CA SER A 255 9.33 2.58 27.76
C SER A 255 10.10 3.07 28.98
N VAL A 256 9.42 3.08 30.12
CA VAL A 256 10.01 3.37 31.43
C VAL A 256 11.00 2.24 31.71
N GLY A 257 12.30 2.55 31.66
CA GLY A 257 13.36 1.70 32.21
C GLY A 257 14.43 1.31 31.21
N ALA A 258 15.46 2.13 31.13
CA ALA A 258 16.77 1.72 30.66
C ALA A 258 17.35 0.68 31.66
N ASP A 259 17.19 -0.62 31.38
CA ASP A 259 18.04 -1.68 31.94
C ASP A 259 17.96 -2.96 31.08
N GLY A 260 19.06 -3.24 30.37
CA GLY A 260 19.09 -3.99 29.10
C GLY A 260 18.72 -5.48 29.07
N THR A 261 18.53 -6.17 30.20
CA THR A 261 18.20 -7.61 30.21
C THR A 261 16.79 -7.92 30.70
N ALA A 262 16.28 -7.15 31.67
CA ALA A 262 14.86 -7.13 32.00
C ALA A 262 14.07 -6.43 30.88
N ALA A 263 14.65 -5.39 30.26
CA ALA A 263 14.11 -4.75 29.08
C ALA A 263 13.93 -5.74 27.92
N ALA A 264 14.88 -6.66 27.66
CA ALA A 264 14.80 -7.62 26.55
C ALA A 264 13.73 -8.73 26.70
N ARG A 265 13.50 -9.26 27.91
CA ARG A 265 12.37 -10.20 28.17
C ARG A 265 11.04 -9.47 28.31
N ALA A 266 11.05 -8.27 28.89
CA ALA A 266 9.92 -7.35 28.81
C ALA A 266 9.62 -7.03 27.34
N ASP A 267 10.63 -6.92 26.47
CA ASP A 267 10.54 -6.66 25.03
C ASP A 267 9.78 -7.79 24.33
N ALA A 268 10.19 -9.05 24.51
CA ALA A 268 9.53 -10.16 23.82
C ALA A 268 8.04 -10.28 24.19
N LYS A 269 7.70 -10.15 25.50
CA LYS A 269 6.30 -10.16 25.94
C LYS A 269 5.55 -8.91 25.45
N TYR A 270 6.19 -7.74 25.52
CA TYR A 270 5.65 -6.47 25.07
C TYR A 270 5.32 -6.51 23.57
N TRP A 271 6.27 -6.89 22.72
CA TRP A 271 6.07 -7.02 21.28
C TRP A 271 5.03 -8.09 20.95
N HIS A 272 4.96 -9.17 21.73
CA HIS A 272 3.87 -10.13 21.60
C HIS A 272 2.50 -9.51 21.88
N GLU A 273 2.36 -8.69 22.94
CA GLU A 273 1.13 -7.96 23.24
C GLU A 273 0.79 -6.93 22.13
N VAL A 274 1.78 -6.21 21.62
CA VAL A 274 1.65 -5.30 20.47
C VAL A 274 1.12 -6.06 19.25
N GLN A 275 1.74 -7.18 18.88
CA GLN A 275 1.30 -8.02 17.76
C GLN A 275 -0.12 -8.56 17.98
N LEU A 276 -0.42 -9.05 19.18
CA LEU A 276 -1.72 -9.64 19.50
C LEU A 276 -2.85 -8.62 19.37
N SER A 277 -2.60 -7.36 19.73
CA SER A 277 -3.58 -6.27 19.57
C SER A 277 -4.02 -6.06 18.11
N LEU A 278 -3.12 -6.29 17.15
CA LEU A 278 -3.44 -6.26 15.71
C LEU A 278 -4.09 -7.55 15.23
N VAL A 279 -3.61 -8.73 15.69
CA VAL A 279 -4.14 -10.05 15.30
C VAL A 279 -5.64 -10.18 15.55
N GLN A 280 -6.14 -9.56 16.62
CA GLN A 280 -7.55 -9.63 17.02
C GLN A 280 -8.46 -8.68 16.21
N SER A 281 -7.88 -7.77 15.44
CA SER A 281 -8.62 -6.76 14.69
C SER A 281 -9.48 -7.35 13.56
N GLN A 282 -10.45 -6.57 13.07
CA GLN A 282 -11.20 -6.92 11.88
C GLN A 282 -10.33 -6.86 10.62
N TRP A 283 -9.37 -5.94 10.57
CA TRP A 283 -8.41 -5.84 9.47
C TRP A 283 -7.61 -7.13 9.31
N ALA A 284 -7.05 -7.67 10.40
CA ALA A 284 -6.29 -8.93 10.35
C ALA A 284 -7.14 -10.14 9.92
N ARG A 285 -8.46 -10.10 10.19
CA ARG A 285 -9.43 -11.11 9.70
C ARG A 285 -9.69 -11.00 8.20
N LEU A 286 -9.87 -9.77 7.70
CA LEU A 286 -10.20 -9.51 6.29
C LEU A 286 -8.99 -9.69 5.38
N TYR A 287 -7.80 -9.30 5.84
CA TYR A 287 -6.57 -9.23 5.06
C TYR A 287 -5.50 -10.18 5.59
N ARG A 288 -5.89 -11.41 5.91
CA ARG A 288 -5.05 -12.39 6.65
C ARG A 288 -3.60 -12.49 6.17
N ASP A 289 -3.38 -12.70 4.87
CA ASP A 289 -2.03 -12.95 4.33
C ASP A 289 -1.13 -11.71 4.46
N ARG A 290 -1.68 -10.55 4.13
CA ARG A 290 -1.04 -9.24 4.29
C ARG A 290 -0.78 -8.92 5.76
N ALA A 291 -1.80 -9.07 6.60
CA ALA A 291 -1.72 -8.82 8.04
C ALA A 291 -0.67 -9.71 8.72
N ARG A 292 -0.55 -10.98 8.29
CA ARG A 292 0.50 -11.87 8.78
C ARG A 292 1.89 -11.27 8.58
N ASN A 293 2.19 -10.80 7.38
CA ASN A 293 3.50 -10.26 7.04
C ASN A 293 3.76 -8.97 7.82
N VAL A 294 2.80 -8.04 7.86
CA VAL A 294 2.93 -6.76 8.58
C VAL A 294 3.13 -6.97 10.08
N ILE A 295 2.32 -7.82 10.71
CA ILE A 295 2.40 -8.07 12.15
C ILE A 295 3.70 -8.80 12.49
N ALA A 296 4.18 -9.71 11.62
CA ALA A 296 5.43 -10.42 11.84
C ALA A 296 6.63 -9.47 11.87
N MET A 297 6.65 -8.42 11.03
CA MET A 297 7.71 -7.41 11.01
C MET A 297 7.86 -6.62 12.32
N LEU A 298 6.86 -6.66 13.21
CA LEU A 298 6.94 -6.06 14.54
C LEU A 298 7.76 -6.89 15.55
N ASP A 299 8.09 -8.14 15.22
CA ASP A 299 8.98 -8.98 16.05
C ASP A 299 10.41 -8.40 16.04
N PRO A 300 11.03 -8.14 17.21
CA PRO A 300 12.42 -7.68 17.28
C PRO A 300 13.42 -8.60 16.58
N ASN A 301 13.11 -9.89 16.45
CA ASN A 301 13.95 -10.89 15.80
C ASN A 301 13.56 -11.14 14.33
N TYR A 302 12.69 -10.32 13.74
CA TYR A 302 12.22 -10.53 12.37
C TYR A 302 13.37 -10.66 11.38
N VAL A 303 14.41 -9.81 11.50
CA VAL A 303 15.60 -9.83 10.62
C VAL A 303 16.32 -11.18 10.64
N VAL A 304 16.32 -11.90 11.76
CA VAL A 304 17.00 -13.19 11.91
C VAL A 304 16.17 -14.33 11.32
N ASN A 305 14.84 -14.29 11.48
CA ASN A 305 13.95 -15.36 11.03
C ASN A 305 12.57 -14.83 10.57
N PRO A 306 12.50 -14.18 9.38
CA PRO A 306 11.25 -13.64 8.85
C PRO A 306 10.16 -14.72 8.70
N ALA A 307 10.53 -15.86 8.12
CA ALA A 307 9.62 -16.97 7.88
C ALA A 307 9.05 -17.56 9.20
N GLY A 308 9.87 -17.65 10.24
CA GLY A 308 9.45 -18.12 11.56
C GLY A 308 8.50 -17.13 12.25
N ALA A 309 8.77 -15.82 12.15
CA ALA A 309 7.89 -14.79 12.67
C ALA A 309 6.52 -14.80 11.95
N GLU A 310 6.52 -14.88 10.62
CA GLU A 310 5.30 -15.01 9.81
C GLU A 310 4.51 -16.28 10.15
N HIS A 311 5.19 -17.41 10.33
CA HIS A 311 4.54 -18.65 10.72
C HIS A 311 3.89 -18.53 12.11
N SER A 312 4.58 -17.90 13.06
CA SER A 312 4.10 -17.70 14.43
C SER A 312 2.84 -16.84 14.46
N VAL A 313 2.83 -15.72 13.74
CA VAL A 313 1.64 -14.87 13.56
C VAL A 313 0.53 -15.65 12.83
N GLY A 314 0.90 -16.39 11.79
CA GLY A 314 -0.03 -17.20 10.99
C GLY A 314 -0.80 -18.23 11.81
N ARG A 315 -0.22 -18.76 12.89
CA ARG A 315 -0.86 -19.72 13.81
C ARG A 315 -1.93 -19.07 14.70
N VAL A 316 -1.73 -17.82 15.10
CA VAL A 316 -2.68 -17.09 15.96
C VAL A 316 -3.74 -16.32 15.18
N LEU A 317 -3.51 -16.09 13.88
CA LEU A 317 -4.50 -15.43 13.02
C LEU A 317 -5.78 -16.28 12.89
N PRO A 318 -6.96 -15.67 13.09
CA PRO A 318 -8.24 -16.36 13.08
C PRO A 318 -8.50 -17.03 11.73
N ALA A 319 -8.83 -18.33 11.76
CA ALA A 319 -9.07 -19.15 10.57
C ALA A 319 -9.98 -18.42 9.58
N ARG A 320 -9.64 -18.47 8.29
CA ARG A 320 -10.53 -17.96 7.24
C ARG A 320 -11.83 -18.73 7.39
N SER A 321 -12.90 -18.05 7.81
CA SER A 321 -14.23 -18.66 7.88
C SER A 321 -14.54 -19.12 6.47
N ARG A 322 -14.34 -20.40 6.20
CA ARG A 322 -14.90 -21.03 5.02
C ARG A 322 -16.38 -20.94 5.28
N HIS A 323 -17.05 -19.98 4.65
CA HIS A 323 -18.45 -20.16 4.35
C HIS A 323 -18.51 -21.47 3.58
N ALA A 324 -18.76 -22.56 4.32
CA ALA A 324 -19.23 -23.78 3.75
C ALA A 324 -20.42 -23.33 2.93
N HIS A 325 -20.26 -23.36 1.61
CA HIS A 325 -21.40 -23.39 0.72
C HIS A 325 -22.23 -24.54 1.26
N ARG A 326 -23.27 -24.20 2.02
CA ARG A 326 -24.27 -25.13 2.49
C ARG A 326 -25.01 -25.50 1.23
N SER A 327 -24.40 -26.38 0.42
CA SER A 327 -25.11 -27.15 -0.57
C SER A 327 -26.20 -27.82 0.24
N THR A 328 -27.43 -27.36 0.04
CA THR A 328 -28.60 -28.08 0.48
C THR A 328 -28.52 -29.45 -0.20
N LEU A 329 -27.92 -30.42 0.48
CA LEU A 329 -28.21 -31.83 0.26
C LEU A 329 -29.69 -31.97 0.62
N ARG A 330 -30.56 -31.66 -0.34
CA ARG A 330 -31.90 -32.23 -0.38
C ARG A 330 -31.66 -33.73 -0.40
N LYS A 331 -31.88 -34.37 0.75
CA LYS A 331 -32.12 -35.80 0.85
C LYS A 331 -33.26 -36.12 -0.12
N ALA A 332 -32.92 -36.54 -1.33
CA ALA A 332 -33.85 -37.21 -2.22
C ALA A 332 -33.96 -38.65 -1.72
N SER A 333 -34.75 -38.85 -0.65
CA SER A 333 -35.29 -40.17 -0.35
C SER A 333 -36.44 -40.42 -1.32
N TYR A 334 -36.12 -40.87 -2.54
CA TYR A 334 -37.13 -41.49 -3.40
C TYR A 334 -37.34 -42.92 -2.92
N SER A 335 -38.28 -43.05 -1.98
CA SER A 335 -38.93 -44.32 -1.69
C SER A 335 -39.61 -44.82 -2.96
N SER A 336 -39.24 -46.04 -3.32
CA SER A 336 -39.90 -46.92 -4.28
C SER A 336 -41.41 -47.05 -4.05
N LYS A 337 -42.11 -47.42 -5.14
CA LYS A 337 -43.44 -48.08 -5.26
C LYS A 337 -44.70 -47.18 -5.32
N ARG A 338 -45.27 -47.09 -6.54
CA ARG A 338 -46.62 -47.54 -6.94
C ARG A 338 -46.93 -46.98 -8.35
N HIS A 339 -46.91 -47.83 -9.39
CA HIS A 339 -48.09 -48.44 -10.02
C HIS A 339 -49.19 -47.45 -10.44
N GLY A 340 -49.45 -47.37 -11.76
CA GLY A 340 -50.74 -46.85 -12.24
C GLY A 340 -50.78 -46.36 -13.70
N ALA A 341 -50.97 -47.31 -14.61
CA ALA A 341 -51.82 -47.19 -15.81
C ALA A 341 -51.49 -46.17 -16.94
N THR A 342 -50.88 -46.72 -18.00
CA THR A 342 -51.41 -46.74 -19.39
C THR A 342 -52.46 -45.69 -19.81
N ALA A 343 -52.20 -44.99 -20.93
CA ALA A 343 -52.76 -45.33 -22.25
C ALA A 343 -52.80 -44.12 -23.22
N ARG A 344 -52.22 -44.35 -24.42
CA ARG A 344 -52.72 -43.92 -25.77
C ARG A 344 -52.84 -42.39 -26.02
N LYS A 345 -52.67 -41.82 -27.22
CA LYS A 345 -52.59 -42.31 -28.60
C LYS A 345 -52.08 -41.14 -29.48
N ARG A 346 -51.22 -41.48 -30.45
CA ARG A 346 -51.17 -41.00 -31.85
C ARG A 346 -51.68 -39.59 -32.22
N ALA A 347 -50.74 -38.84 -32.83
CA ALA A 347 -50.80 -38.25 -34.17
C ALA A 347 -52.01 -37.38 -34.55
N ALA A 348 -51.73 -36.10 -34.84
CA ALA A 348 -52.37 -35.39 -35.93
C ALA A 348 -51.40 -34.38 -36.53
N ARG A 349 -51.23 -34.50 -37.85
CA ARG A 349 -50.37 -33.74 -38.75
C ARG A 349 -51.34 -33.12 -39.76
N THR A 350 -51.49 -31.79 -39.76
CA THR A 350 -52.15 -30.95 -40.78
C THR A 350 -52.25 -29.53 -40.20
N ARG A 351 -52.12 -28.41 -40.91
CA ARG A 351 -51.70 -28.07 -42.28
C ARG A 351 -51.43 -26.55 -42.23
N LYS A 352 -50.47 -26.08 -43.03
CA LYS A 352 -50.43 -24.67 -43.48
C LYS A 352 -51.74 -24.34 -44.19
N ASP A 353 -52.25 -23.13 -43.97
CA ASP A 353 -52.22 -22.07 -44.99
C ASP A 353 -51.94 -20.73 -44.28
#